data_AF-A0A522FFP7-F1
#
_entry.id   AF-A0A522FFP7-F1
#
_cell.length_a   1.000
_cell.length_b   1.000
_cell.length_c   1.000
_cell.angle_alpha   90.00
_cell.angle_beta   90.00
_cell.angle_gamma   90.00
#
_symmetry.space_group_name_H-M   'P 1'
#
loop_
_entity.id
_entity.type
_entity.pdbx_description
1 polymer ?
#
loop_
_entity_poly.entity_id
_entity_poly.type
_entity_poly.pdbx_seq_one_letter_code
_entity_poly.pdbx_strand_id
1 'polypeptide(L)'
;MAENSIFSEFKKIKLGLYKEMSFTMKATLRNILIFSGILLLLACAWYFRSIVVYILVSGVLSIMGRPLVDLLCSIRIKRWSFPRALGALITLIIIWGIIILFFVIFVPLVTKQINYFSTIDSEKIVQIVEVPIKKVENLFRAFNKDITNELSLKDYFVGKVAGVLNINMIQNFLSSLIGILGNVLVAIFSITFITFFFLKDQRLFFESILMWVPDKYVDNVSRALYSIKKLLTRYFIGIVIQSTCIMIIITIGMTIAGIDFQQALVMGLIL
;
A
#
# COMPACT_ATOMS: atom_id res chain seq x y z
N MET A 1 39.26 -41.88 -59.01
CA MET A 1 39.92 -41.22 -57.85
C MET A 1 39.25 -39.90 -57.45
N ALA A 2 38.70 -39.11 -58.38
CA ALA A 2 38.01 -37.83 -58.08
C ALA A 2 36.66 -37.97 -57.34
N GLU A 3 35.92 -39.06 -57.56
CA GLU A 3 34.58 -39.27 -57.00
C GLU A 3 34.57 -39.41 -55.45
N ASN A 4 35.57 -40.07 -54.88
CA ASN A 4 35.72 -40.20 -53.41
C ASN A 4 36.08 -38.87 -52.72
N SER A 5 36.74 -37.95 -53.42
CA SER A 5 37.11 -36.64 -52.87
C SER A 5 35.87 -35.77 -52.68
N ILE A 6 35.00 -35.72 -53.69
CA ILE A 6 33.74 -34.96 -53.66
C ILE A 6 32.81 -35.49 -52.58
N PHE A 7 32.69 -36.82 -52.44
CA PHE A 7 31.85 -37.42 -51.41
C PHE A 7 32.32 -37.10 -49.97
N SER A 8 33.62 -36.94 -49.77
CA SER A 8 34.21 -36.57 -48.46
C SER A 8 33.94 -35.10 -48.08
N GLU A 9 33.98 -34.20 -49.07
CA GLU A 9 33.63 -32.77 -48.93
C GLU A 9 32.15 -32.60 -48.56
N PHE A 10 31.24 -33.27 -49.28
CA PHE A 10 29.81 -33.24 -48.97
C PHE A 10 29.49 -33.75 -47.56
N LYS A 11 30.19 -34.78 -47.08
CA LYS A 11 30.02 -35.31 -45.72
C LYS A 11 30.47 -34.31 -44.65
N LYS A 12 31.57 -33.58 -44.87
CA LYS A 12 32.04 -32.51 -43.97
C LYS A 12 31.05 -31.34 -43.92
N ILE A 13 30.54 -30.90 -45.07
CA ILE A 13 29.55 -29.83 -45.15
C ILE A 13 28.28 -30.22 -44.39
N LYS A 14 27.78 -31.44 -44.57
CA LYS A 14 26.59 -31.96 -43.88
C LYS A 14 26.80 -32.07 -42.37
N LEU A 15 27.99 -32.47 -41.91
CA LEU A 15 28.33 -32.50 -40.49
C LEU A 15 28.43 -31.10 -39.87
N GLY A 16 29.01 -30.14 -40.60
CA GLY A 16 29.09 -28.74 -40.19
C GLY A 16 27.70 -28.11 -40.03
N LEU A 17 26.83 -28.32 -41.04
CA LEU A 17 25.43 -27.90 -41.00
C LEU A 17 24.65 -28.53 -39.85
N TYR A 18 24.85 -29.83 -39.57
CA TYR A 18 24.21 -30.49 -38.44
C TYR A 18 24.68 -29.94 -37.09
N LYS A 19 25.98 -29.62 -36.97
CA LYS A 19 26.57 -29.08 -35.73
C LYS A 19 26.07 -27.66 -35.46
N GLU A 20 26.08 -26.80 -36.48
CA GLU A 20 25.50 -25.44 -36.47
C GLU A 20 24.01 -25.48 -36.10
N MET A 21 23.23 -26.34 -36.76
CA MET A 21 21.78 -26.47 -36.52
C MET A 21 21.45 -27.03 -35.13
N SER A 22 22.27 -27.93 -34.59
CA SER A 22 22.10 -28.42 -33.21
C SER A 22 22.44 -27.36 -32.15
N PHE A 23 23.43 -26.51 -32.45
CA PHE A 23 23.85 -25.44 -31.54
C PHE A 23 22.81 -24.32 -31.50
N THR A 24 22.27 -23.92 -32.65
CA THR A 24 21.15 -22.96 -32.73
C THR A 24 19.89 -23.52 -32.07
N MET A 25 19.54 -24.80 -32.28
CA MET A 25 18.41 -25.44 -31.58
C MET A 25 18.57 -25.44 -30.05
N LYS A 26 19.77 -25.73 -29.53
CA LYS A 26 20.01 -25.68 -28.07
C LYS A 26 19.93 -24.27 -27.51
N ALA A 27 20.39 -23.27 -28.27
CA ALA A 27 20.31 -21.86 -27.88
C ALA A 27 18.85 -21.35 -27.89
N THR A 28 18.06 -21.69 -28.92
CA THR A 28 16.63 -21.32 -28.99
C THR A 28 15.82 -22.05 -27.93
N LEU A 29 16.07 -23.33 -27.69
CA LEU A 29 15.35 -24.11 -26.67
C LEU A 29 15.67 -23.60 -25.25
N ARG A 30 16.93 -23.24 -24.98
CA ARG A 30 17.31 -22.56 -23.74
C ARG A 30 16.62 -21.20 -23.60
N ASN A 31 16.58 -20.39 -24.65
CA ASN A 31 15.92 -19.08 -24.60
C ASN A 31 14.40 -19.21 -24.42
N ILE A 32 13.75 -20.19 -25.06
CA ILE A 32 12.33 -20.49 -24.88
C ILE A 32 12.05 -20.96 -23.44
N LEU A 33 12.93 -21.79 -22.87
CA LEU A 33 12.79 -22.27 -21.50
C LEU A 33 12.98 -21.15 -20.47
N ILE A 34 13.94 -20.25 -20.69
CA ILE A 34 14.11 -19.04 -19.86
C ILE A 34 12.89 -18.13 -20.00
N PHE A 35 12.40 -17.90 -21.22
CA PHE A 35 11.23 -17.04 -21.47
C PHE A 35 9.97 -17.62 -20.83
N SER A 36 9.74 -18.93 -20.96
CA SER A 36 8.66 -19.67 -20.31
C SER A 36 8.77 -19.58 -18.78
N GLY A 37 9.97 -19.76 -18.23
CA GLY A 37 10.22 -19.62 -16.79
C GLY A 37 9.94 -18.20 -16.27
N ILE A 38 10.36 -17.16 -17.00
CA ILE A 38 10.07 -15.77 -16.66
C ILE A 38 8.56 -15.49 -16.74
N LEU A 39 7.87 -15.98 -17.77
CA LEU A 39 6.44 -15.81 -17.94
C LEU A 39 5.65 -16.49 -16.81
N LEU A 40 6.07 -17.70 -16.40
CA LEU A 40 5.47 -18.43 -15.29
C LEU A 40 5.70 -17.71 -13.96
N LEU A 41 6.90 -17.17 -13.72
CA LEU A 41 7.19 -16.33 -12.55
C LEU A 41 6.31 -15.07 -12.51
N LEU A 42 6.14 -14.38 -13.64
CA LEU A 42 5.27 -13.21 -13.74
C LEU A 42 3.79 -13.56 -13.50
N ALA A 43 3.33 -14.69 -14.04
CA ALA A 43 1.97 -15.18 -13.81
C ALA A 43 1.73 -15.53 -12.33
N CYS A 44 2.68 -16.21 -11.69
CA CYS A 44 2.64 -16.47 -10.25
C CYS A 44 2.62 -15.16 -9.44
N ALA A 45 3.47 -14.19 -9.78
CA ALA A 45 3.50 -12.90 -9.10
C ALA A 45 2.17 -12.12 -9.26
N TRP A 46 1.52 -12.23 -10.42
CA TRP A 46 0.20 -11.63 -10.65
C TRP A 46 -0.90 -12.34 -9.84
N TYR A 47 -0.89 -13.67 -9.82
CA TYR A 47 -1.85 -14.46 -9.05
C TYR A 47 -1.72 -14.23 -7.54
N PHE A 48 -0.49 -14.16 -7.02
CA PHE A 48 -0.20 -13.92 -5.61
C PHE A 48 0.11 -12.45 -5.26
N ARG A 49 -0.36 -11.51 -6.09
CA ARG A 49 -0.05 -10.07 -5.94
C ARG A 49 -0.31 -9.55 -4.53
N SER A 50 -1.42 -9.93 -3.90
CA SER A 50 -1.76 -9.50 -2.53
C SER A 50 -0.71 -9.94 -1.52
N ILE A 51 -0.24 -11.18 -1.60
CA ILE A 51 0.80 -11.72 -0.70
C ILE A 51 2.12 -10.99 -0.91
N VAL A 52 2.50 -10.76 -2.18
CA VAL A 52 3.71 -10.00 -2.52
C VAL A 52 3.64 -8.59 -1.93
N VAL A 53 2.49 -7.90 -2.04
CA VAL A 53 2.28 -6.59 -1.43
C VAL A 53 2.42 -6.66 0.09
N TYR A 54 1.85 -7.67 0.75
CA TYR A 54 1.98 -7.82 2.21
C TYR A 54 3.45 -7.99 2.63
N ILE A 55 4.22 -8.82 1.92
CA ILE A 55 5.64 -9.04 2.19
C ILE A 55 6.44 -7.73 1.99
N LEU A 56 6.15 -6.98 0.92
CA LEU A 56 6.83 -5.70 0.65
C LEU A 56 6.54 -4.66 1.72
N VAL A 57 5.26 -4.48 2.09
CA VAL A 57 4.85 -3.56 3.16
C VAL A 57 5.51 -3.95 4.48
N SER A 58 5.50 -5.24 4.84
CA SER A 58 6.18 -5.75 6.03
C SER A 58 7.70 -5.58 5.99
N GLY A 59 8.32 -5.70 4.81
CA GLY A 59 9.74 -5.43 4.61
C GLY A 59 10.09 -3.98 4.94
N VAL A 60 9.31 -3.02 4.42
CA VAL A 60 9.49 -1.59 4.71
C VAL A 60 9.27 -1.30 6.20
N LEU A 61 8.16 -1.77 6.78
CA LEU A 61 7.87 -1.60 8.21
C LEU A 61 8.95 -2.22 9.09
N SER A 62 9.50 -3.37 8.71
CA SER A 62 10.61 -3.99 9.42
C SER A 62 11.86 -3.11 9.38
N ILE A 63 12.24 -2.57 8.22
CA ILE A 63 13.43 -1.71 8.11
C ILE A 63 13.26 -0.43 8.95
N MET A 64 12.07 0.17 8.95
CA MET A 64 11.74 1.35 9.76
C MET A 64 11.69 1.04 11.26
N GLY A 65 11.15 -0.12 11.65
CA GLY A 65 11.01 -0.55 13.04
C GLY A 65 12.30 -1.11 13.66
N ARG A 66 13.28 -1.54 12.86
CA ARG A 66 14.56 -2.07 13.34
C ARG A 66 15.30 -1.18 14.35
N PRO A 67 15.50 0.13 14.13
CA PRO A 67 16.14 1.00 15.13
C PRO A 67 15.38 1.00 16.47
N LEU A 68 14.05 0.88 16.47
CA LEU A 68 13.26 0.75 17.70
C LEU A 68 13.54 -0.59 18.40
N VAL A 69 13.57 -1.71 17.65
CA VAL A 69 13.93 -3.03 18.21
C VAL A 69 15.33 -3.00 18.80
N ASP A 70 16.30 -2.44 18.07
CA ASP A 70 17.69 -2.37 18.51
C ASP A 70 17.84 -1.47 19.74
N LEU A 71 17.10 -0.36 19.81
CA LEU A 71 17.04 0.52 20.99
C LEU A 71 16.44 -0.20 22.20
N LEU A 72 15.32 -0.91 22.03
CA LEU A 72 14.67 -1.69 23.09
C LEU A 72 15.58 -2.84 23.57
N CYS A 73 16.24 -3.55 22.66
CA CYS A 73 17.18 -4.61 23.00
C CYS A 73 18.50 -4.08 23.60
N SER A 74 18.89 -2.85 23.31
CA SER A 74 20.08 -2.21 23.88
C SER A 74 19.87 -1.81 25.34
N ILE A 75 18.62 -1.62 25.79
CA ILE A 75 18.29 -1.36 27.20
C ILE A 75 18.50 -2.66 27.99
N ARG A 76 19.71 -2.84 28.54
CA ARG A 76 19.99 -3.97 29.44
C ARG A 76 19.56 -3.62 30.86
N ILE A 77 18.51 -4.29 31.34
CA ILE A 77 18.23 -4.37 32.78
C ILE A 77 19.12 -5.48 33.38
N LYS A 78 20.25 -5.04 33.94
CA LYS A 78 21.14 -5.78 34.85
C LYS A 78 21.76 -7.08 34.28
N ARG A 79 21.00 -8.19 34.25
CA ARG A 79 21.45 -9.56 33.86
C ARG A 79 20.52 -10.27 32.88
N TRP A 80 19.39 -9.68 32.50
CA TRP A 80 18.48 -10.25 31.51
C TRP A 80 18.74 -9.61 30.14
N SER A 81 19.15 -10.44 29.16
CA SER A 81 19.11 -10.06 27.77
C SER A 81 17.66 -10.09 27.32
N PHE A 82 17.12 -8.92 26.94
CA PHE A 82 15.75 -8.85 26.43
C PHE A 82 15.68 -9.70 25.15
N PRO A 83 14.87 -10.78 25.11
CA PRO A 83 14.81 -11.63 23.93
C PRO A 83 14.30 -10.79 22.77
N ARG A 84 14.97 -10.90 21.63
CA ARG A 84 14.70 -10.09 20.44
C ARG A 84 13.24 -10.22 19.96
N ALA A 85 12.60 -11.36 20.24
CA ALA A 85 11.18 -11.58 20.02
C ALA A 85 10.28 -10.61 20.80
N LEU A 86 10.59 -10.32 22.07
CA LEU A 86 9.83 -9.34 22.85
C LEU A 86 10.08 -7.91 22.33
N GLY A 87 11.33 -7.59 21.95
CA GLY A 87 11.65 -6.28 21.35
C GLY A 87 10.90 -6.06 20.04
N ALA A 88 10.81 -7.09 19.20
CA ALA A 88 10.02 -7.10 17.98
C ALA A 88 8.52 -6.93 18.24
N LEU A 89 7.98 -7.63 19.25
CA LEU A 89 6.56 -7.53 19.63
C LEU A 89 6.20 -6.13 20.11
N ILE A 90 7.00 -5.55 21.02
CA ILE A 90 6.77 -4.19 21.52
C ILE A 90 6.87 -3.18 20.39
N THR A 91 7.87 -3.31 19.52
CA THR A 91 8.02 -2.42 18.36
C THR A 91 6.81 -2.50 17.43
N LEU A 92 6.29 -3.71 17.20
CA LEU A 92 5.10 -3.91 16.37
C LEU A 92 3.86 -3.23 16.98
N ILE A 93 3.69 -3.33 18.30
CA ILE A 93 2.64 -2.60 19.03
C ILE A 93 2.83 -1.09 18.90
N ILE A 94 4.05 -0.58 19.00
CA ILE A 94 4.34 0.84 18.83
C ILE A 94 4.00 1.31 17.41
N ILE A 95 4.38 0.54 16.37
CA ILE A 95 4.05 0.87 14.97
C ILE A 95 2.53 0.96 14.78
N TRP A 96 1.78 -0.06 15.22
CA TRP A 96 0.32 -0.03 15.15
C TRP A 96 -0.28 1.08 16.00
N GLY A 97 0.28 1.34 17.18
CA GLY A 97 -0.12 2.43 18.06
C GLY A 97 0.03 3.79 17.39
N ILE A 98 1.15 4.05 16.69
CA ILE A 98 1.38 5.27 15.92
C ILE A 98 0.37 5.39 14.77
N ILE A 99 0.10 4.30 14.04
CA ILE A 99 -0.88 4.30 12.94
C ILE A 99 -2.28 4.62 13.47
N ILE A 100 -2.72 3.94 14.53
CA ILE A 100 -4.04 4.16 15.14
C ILE A 100 -4.13 5.57 15.70
N LEU A 101 -3.11 6.03 16.43
CA LEU A 101 -3.04 7.39 16.97
C LEU A 101 -3.14 8.44 15.87
N PHE A 102 -2.44 8.22 14.74
CA PHE A 102 -2.54 9.07 13.57
C PHE A 102 -3.99 9.16 13.08
N PHE A 103 -4.69 8.04 12.88
CA PHE A 103 -6.10 8.08 12.45
C PHE A 103 -7.03 8.72 13.48
N VAL A 104 -6.83 8.44 14.78
CA VAL A 104 -7.64 9.00 15.87
C VAL A 104 -7.49 10.52 15.95
N ILE A 105 -6.32 11.07 15.65
CA ILE A 105 -6.11 12.54 15.62
C ILE A 105 -6.53 13.13 14.28
N PHE A 106 -6.18 12.48 13.16
CA PHE A 106 -6.36 12.99 11.81
C PHE A 106 -7.83 13.01 11.36
N VAL A 107 -8.59 11.95 11.62
CA VAL A 107 -10.01 11.88 11.23
C VAL A 107 -10.86 13.00 11.83
N PRO A 108 -10.88 13.23 13.16
CA PRO A 108 -11.68 14.31 13.74
C PRO A 108 -11.18 15.70 13.34
N LEU A 109 -9.91 15.82 12.97
CA LEU A 109 -9.33 17.07 12.53
C LEU A 109 -9.79 17.44 11.12
N VAL A 110 -9.78 16.48 10.20
CA VAL A 110 -10.35 16.67 8.86
C VAL A 110 -11.85 16.97 8.97
N THR A 111 -12.60 16.26 9.81
CA THR A 111 -14.02 16.54 9.98
C THR A 111 -14.29 17.89 10.63
N LYS A 112 -13.51 18.31 11.64
CA LYS A 112 -13.59 19.66 12.20
C LYS A 112 -13.28 20.72 11.14
N GLN A 113 -12.26 20.52 10.32
CA GLN A 113 -11.89 21.46 9.27
C GLN A 113 -13.00 21.57 8.20
N ILE A 114 -13.56 20.45 7.77
CA ILE A 114 -14.71 20.41 6.86
C ILE A 114 -15.91 21.11 7.50
N ASN A 115 -16.17 20.85 8.78
CA ASN A 115 -17.26 21.49 9.50
C ASN A 115 -17.05 23.01 9.58
N TYR A 116 -15.88 23.50 9.96
CA TYR A 116 -15.55 24.94 9.94
C TYR A 116 -15.72 25.57 8.54
N PHE A 117 -15.35 24.87 7.46
CA PHE A 117 -15.62 25.32 6.09
C PHE A 117 -17.10 25.29 5.71
N SER A 118 -17.90 24.39 6.31
CA SER A 118 -19.35 24.32 6.07
C SER A 118 -20.17 25.30 6.91
N THR A 119 -19.67 25.71 8.08
CA THR A 119 -20.30 26.74 8.93
C THR A 119 -20.00 28.15 8.44
N ILE A 120 -18.90 28.35 7.71
CA ILE A 120 -18.71 29.54 6.88
C ILE A 120 -19.62 29.35 5.66
N ASP A 121 -20.78 30.01 5.69
CA ASP A 121 -21.69 30.17 4.55
C ASP A 121 -22.60 29.02 4.13
N SER A 122 -23.16 28.24 5.06
CA SER A 122 -24.44 27.57 4.74
C SER A 122 -25.51 28.59 4.31
N GLU A 123 -25.52 29.79 4.91
CA GLU A 123 -26.41 30.90 4.48
C GLU A 123 -26.04 31.50 3.13
N LYS A 124 -24.76 31.78 2.81
CA LYS A 124 -24.43 32.30 1.47
C LYS A 124 -24.49 31.23 0.38
N ILE A 125 -24.21 29.96 0.67
CA ILE A 125 -24.44 28.87 -0.30
C ILE A 125 -25.93 28.77 -0.61
N VAL A 126 -26.80 28.82 0.41
CA VAL A 126 -28.25 28.86 0.19
C VAL A 126 -28.64 30.07 -0.65
N GLN A 127 -28.17 31.28 -0.35
CA GLN A 127 -28.48 32.49 -1.14
C GLN A 127 -27.93 32.45 -2.58
N ILE A 128 -26.74 31.90 -2.79
CA ILE A 128 -26.11 31.75 -4.12
C ILE A 128 -26.84 30.71 -4.96
N VAL A 129 -27.42 29.69 -4.32
CA VAL A 129 -28.17 28.60 -4.97
C VAL A 129 -29.65 28.95 -5.15
N GLU A 130 -30.24 29.75 -4.26
CA GLU A 130 -31.66 30.13 -4.31
C GLU A 130 -32.01 30.97 -5.55
N VAL A 131 -31.11 31.89 -5.93
CA VAL A 131 -31.30 32.80 -7.07
C VAL A 131 -31.36 32.04 -8.42
N PRO A 132 -30.40 31.14 -8.76
CA PRO A 132 -30.50 30.34 -9.98
C PRO A 132 -31.64 29.33 -9.92
N ILE A 133 -31.95 28.73 -8.76
CA ILE A 133 -33.11 27.83 -8.63
C ILE A 133 -34.42 28.57 -8.91
N LYS A 134 -34.65 29.75 -8.32
CA LYS A 134 -35.84 30.57 -8.58
C LYS A 134 -35.95 31.00 -10.04
N LYS A 135 -34.83 31.28 -10.71
CA LYS A 135 -34.81 31.57 -12.16
C LYS A 135 -35.20 30.35 -12.99
N VAL A 136 -34.69 29.16 -12.65
CA VAL A 136 -35.03 27.91 -13.33
C VAL A 136 -36.48 27.53 -13.07
N GLU A 137 -36.99 27.71 -11.85
CA GLU A 137 -38.37 27.40 -11.47
C GLU A 137 -39.36 28.36 -12.15
N ASN A 138 -39.02 29.65 -12.26
CA ASN A 138 -39.84 30.62 -13.00
C ASN A 138 -39.81 30.40 -14.52
N LEU A 139 -38.67 29.95 -15.08
CA LEU A 139 -38.59 29.55 -16.49
C LEU A 139 -39.40 28.26 -16.76
N PHE A 140 -39.39 27.30 -15.83
CA PHE A 140 -40.20 26.08 -15.92
C PHE A 140 -41.70 26.35 -15.78
N ARG A 141 -42.10 27.23 -14.86
CA ARG A 141 -43.50 27.68 -14.69
C ARG A 141 -44.01 28.53 -15.86
N ALA A 142 -43.11 29.23 -16.56
CA ALA A 142 -43.44 29.99 -17.77
C ALA A 142 -43.65 29.08 -19.01
N PHE A 143 -43.01 27.91 -19.05
CA PHE A 143 -43.14 26.96 -20.16
C PHE A 143 -44.22 25.89 -19.97
N ASN A 144 -44.62 25.56 -18.74
CA ASN A 144 -45.68 24.58 -18.48
C ASN A 144 -46.65 25.08 -17.40
N LYS A 145 -47.86 25.43 -17.82
CA LYS A 145 -48.96 25.89 -16.95
C LYS A 145 -49.80 24.74 -16.36
N ASP A 146 -49.53 23.50 -16.75
CA ASP A 146 -50.22 22.28 -16.29
C ASP A 146 -49.24 21.30 -15.62
N ILE A 147 -48.65 21.71 -14.50
CA ILE A 147 -48.12 20.73 -13.54
C ILE A 147 -49.03 20.78 -12.32
N THR A 148 -50.25 20.32 -12.56
CA THR A 148 -51.23 19.94 -11.56
C THR A 148 -50.63 18.82 -10.71
N ASN A 149 -50.34 19.14 -9.45
CA ASN A 149 -50.45 18.36 -8.20
C ASN A 149 -50.44 16.82 -8.12
N GLU A 150 -50.17 16.05 -9.17
CA GLU A 150 -50.32 14.59 -9.15
C GLU A 150 -49.18 13.88 -9.89
N LEU A 151 -47.93 14.18 -9.51
CA LEU A 151 -46.87 13.21 -9.75
C LEU A 151 -46.71 12.38 -8.49
N SER A 152 -47.22 11.15 -8.54
CA SER A 152 -47.03 10.12 -7.52
C SER A 152 -45.55 9.67 -7.46
N LEU A 153 -44.67 10.60 -7.11
CA LEU A 153 -43.32 10.30 -6.66
C LEU A 153 -43.39 9.43 -5.41
N LYS A 154 -44.45 9.54 -4.61
CA LYS A 154 -44.67 8.68 -3.45
C LYS A 154 -44.79 7.20 -3.84
N ASP A 155 -45.57 6.84 -4.86
CA ASP A 155 -45.72 5.43 -5.25
C ASP A 155 -44.50 4.91 -6.01
N TYR A 156 -43.81 5.77 -6.77
CA TYR A 156 -42.55 5.40 -7.45
C TYR A 156 -41.39 5.22 -6.46
N PHE A 157 -41.33 6.04 -5.41
CA PHE A 157 -40.38 5.90 -4.31
C PHE A 157 -40.73 4.71 -3.42
N VAL A 158 -42.00 4.47 -3.08
CA VAL A 158 -42.39 3.31 -2.27
C VAL A 158 -42.16 1.99 -3.02
N GLY A 159 -42.43 1.94 -4.34
CA GLY A 159 -42.14 0.77 -5.17
C GLY A 159 -40.63 0.50 -5.33
N LYS A 160 -39.79 1.53 -5.48
CA LYS A 160 -38.33 1.37 -5.49
C LYS A 160 -37.75 1.09 -4.11
N VAL A 161 -38.27 1.70 -3.05
CA VAL A 161 -37.83 1.46 -1.66
C VAL A 161 -38.21 0.04 -1.23
N ALA A 162 -39.39 -0.46 -1.57
CA ALA A 162 -39.77 -1.85 -1.30
C ALA A 162 -38.95 -2.87 -2.10
N GLY A 163 -38.57 -2.56 -3.34
CA GLY A 163 -37.64 -3.38 -4.14
C GLY A 163 -36.18 -3.30 -3.67
N VAL A 164 -35.79 -2.19 -3.05
CA VAL A 164 -34.45 -1.90 -2.48
C VAL A 164 -34.30 -2.49 -1.07
N LEU A 165 -35.37 -2.56 -0.28
CA LEU A 165 -35.43 -3.24 1.03
C LEU A 165 -35.60 -4.76 0.92
N ASN A 166 -35.24 -5.35 -0.23
CA ASN A 166 -35.18 -6.78 -0.37
C ASN A 166 -34.14 -7.36 0.59
N ILE A 167 -34.46 -8.50 1.21
CA ILE A 167 -33.54 -9.30 2.03
C ILE A 167 -32.20 -9.51 1.31
N ASN A 168 -32.21 -9.55 -0.02
CA ASN A 168 -31.04 -9.66 -0.88
C ASN A 168 -30.10 -8.43 -0.80
N MET A 169 -30.61 -7.20 -0.64
CA MET A 169 -29.74 -6.02 -0.44
C MET A 169 -29.07 -6.06 0.94
N ILE A 170 -29.82 -6.45 1.97
CA ILE A 170 -29.28 -6.63 3.33
C ILE A 170 -28.21 -7.73 3.30
N GLN A 171 -28.50 -8.87 2.67
CA GLN A 171 -27.54 -9.96 2.49
C GLN A 171 -26.32 -9.56 1.66
N ASN A 172 -26.48 -8.80 0.58
CA ASN A 172 -25.38 -8.31 -0.24
C ASN A 172 -24.53 -7.28 0.51
N PHE A 173 -25.16 -6.40 1.29
CA PHE A 173 -24.47 -5.43 2.14
C PHE A 173 -23.70 -6.13 3.26
N LEU A 174 -24.32 -7.08 3.96
CA LEU A 174 -23.65 -7.91 4.96
C LEU A 174 -22.52 -8.74 4.33
N SER A 175 -22.73 -9.36 3.17
CA SER A 175 -21.69 -10.14 2.47
C SER A 175 -20.54 -9.25 2.00
N SER A 176 -20.83 -8.04 1.52
CA SER A 176 -19.81 -7.07 1.13
C SER A 176 -19.04 -6.57 2.35
N LEU A 177 -19.73 -6.23 3.45
CA LEU A 177 -19.08 -5.84 4.70
C LEU A 177 -18.21 -6.96 5.27
N ILE A 178 -18.71 -8.20 5.31
CA ILE A 178 -17.95 -9.37 5.76
C ILE A 178 -16.77 -9.63 4.82
N GLY A 179 -16.96 -9.47 3.51
CA GLY A 179 -15.88 -9.61 2.53
C GLY A 179 -14.79 -8.54 2.69
N ILE A 180 -15.17 -7.28 2.88
CA ILE A 180 -14.24 -6.17 3.11
C ILE A 180 -13.51 -6.37 4.45
N LEU A 181 -14.25 -6.62 5.52
CA LEU A 181 -13.68 -6.87 6.85
C LEU A 181 -12.78 -8.09 6.83
N GLY A 182 -13.18 -9.18 6.17
CA GLY A 182 -12.37 -10.38 5.99
C GLY A 182 -11.06 -10.08 5.27
N ASN A 183 -11.10 -9.39 4.13
CA ASN A 183 -9.90 -9.00 3.38
C ASN A 183 -8.99 -8.07 4.20
N VAL A 184 -9.55 -7.08 4.89
CA VAL A 184 -8.80 -6.15 5.74
C VAL A 184 -8.17 -6.88 6.93
N LEU A 185 -8.91 -7.76 7.60
CA LEU A 185 -8.40 -8.56 8.72
C LEU A 185 -7.28 -9.48 8.27
N VAL A 186 -7.43 -10.15 7.13
CA VAL A 186 -6.38 -11.01 6.54
C VAL A 186 -5.14 -10.18 6.22
N ALA A 187 -5.31 -8.99 5.63
CA ALA A 187 -4.19 -8.10 5.32
C ALA A 187 -3.47 -7.62 6.60
N ILE A 188 -4.21 -7.10 7.58
CA ILE A 188 -3.68 -6.62 8.86
C ILE A 188 -2.95 -7.75 9.59
N PHE A 189 -3.57 -8.93 9.70
CA PHE A 189 -2.99 -10.08 10.37
C PHE A 189 -1.72 -10.55 9.66
N SER A 190 -1.76 -10.69 8.33
CA SER A 190 -0.62 -11.14 7.52
C SER A 190 0.55 -10.14 7.62
N ILE A 191 0.29 -8.84 7.44
CA ILE A 191 1.31 -7.79 7.54
C ILE A 191 1.90 -7.78 8.96
N THR A 192 1.08 -7.89 9.99
CA THR A 192 1.52 -7.93 11.40
C THR A 192 2.45 -9.12 11.63
N PHE A 193 2.04 -10.31 11.21
CA PHE A 193 2.81 -11.54 11.39
C PHE A 193 4.13 -11.49 10.63
N ILE A 194 4.12 -11.15 9.34
CA ILE A 194 5.35 -11.09 8.53
C ILE A 194 6.31 -10.03 9.08
N THR A 195 5.80 -8.84 9.45
CA THR A 195 6.62 -7.78 10.05
C THR A 195 7.24 -8.24 11.37
N PHE A 196 6.47 -8.93 12.22
CA PHE A 196 6.99 -9.50 13.46
C PHE A 196 8.16 -10.45 13.21
N PHE A 197 8.03 -11.38 12.26
CA PHE A 197 9.12 -12.31 11.93
C PHE A 197 10.35 -11.59 11.39
N PHE A 198 10.18 -10.61 10.49
CA PHE A 198 11.29 -9.82 9.94
C PHE A 198 11.95 -8.90 10.98
N LEU A 199 11.23 -8.45 12.00
CA LEU A 199 11.79 -7.70 13.13
C LEU A 199 12.52 -8.62 14.11
N LYS A 200 11.93 -9.78 14.42
CA LYS A 200 12.49 -10.80 15.31
C LYS A 200 13.83 -11.30 14.79
N ASP A 201 13.89 -11.62 13.50
CA ASP A 201 15.10 -12.09 12.84
C ASP A 201 15.51 -11.15 11.71
N GLN A 202 16.69 -10.56 11.89
CA GLN A 202 17.23 -9.57 10.99
C GLN A 202 17.54 -10.11 9.60
N ARG A 203 17.84 -11.41 9.50
CA ARG A 203 18.30 -12.06 8.27
C ARG A 203 17.14 -12.58 7.45
N LEU A 204 16.01 -12.96 8.07
CA LEU A 204 14.86 -13.54 7.37
C LEU A 204 14.42 -12.72 6.15
N PHE A 205 14.33 -11.40 6.25
CA PHE A 205 13.95 -10.57 5.10
C PHE A 205 14.98 -10.63 3.96
N PHE A 206 16.27 -10.50 4.29
CA PHE A 206 17.34 -10.50 3.29
C PHE A 206 17.54 -11.89 2.68
N GLU A 207 17.57 -12.94 3.51
CA GLU A 207 17.67 -14.33 3.08
C GLU A 207 16.48 -14.71 2.18
N SER A 208 15.26 -14.24 2.52
CA SER A 208 14.08 -14.45 1.66
C SER A 208 14.24 -13.87 0.27
N ILE A 209 14.94 -12.75 0.11
CA ILE A 209 15.23 -12.15 -1.20
C ILE A 209 16.36 -12.93 -1.88
N LEU A 210 17.43 -13.24 -1.15
CA LEU A 210 18.61 -13.91 -1.69
C LEU A 210 18.31 -15.33 -2.20
N MET A 211 17.30 -16.03 -1.66
CA MET A 211 16.86 -17.33 -2.17
C MET A 211 16.40 -17.31 -3.64
N TRP A 212 15.99 -16.15 -4.16
CA TRP A 212 15.57 -16.00 -5.57
C TRP A 212 16.70 -15.48 -6.46
N VAL A 213 17.87 -15.19 -5.88
CA VAL A 213 19.02 -14.63 -6.58
C VAL A 213 19.99 -15.75 -6.93
N PRO A 214 20.45 -15.86 -8.19
CA PRO A 214 21.47 -16.84 -8.55
C PRO A 214 22.77 -16.63 -7.76
N ASP A 215 23.45 -17.70 -7.36
CA ASP A 215 24.65 -17.68 -6.51
C ASP A 215 25.72 -16.66 -6.93
N LYS A 216 25.91 -16.50 -8.25
CA LYS A 216 26.86 -15.53 -8.84
C LYS A 216 26.61 -14.07 -8.39
N TYR A 217 25.37 -13.71 -8.06
CA TYR A 217 24.99 -12.33 -7.74
C TYR A 217 24.66 -12.12 -6.25
N VAL A 218 24.70 -13.17 -5.42
CA VAL A 218 24.30 -13.12 -4.00
C VAL A 218 25.08 -12.06 -3.23
N ASP A 219 26.40 -12.00 -3.39
CA ASP A 219 27.25 -11.01 -2.69
C ASP A 219 26.94 -9.57 -3.12
N ASN A 220 26.65 -9.36 -4.41
CA ASN A 220 26.32 -8.03 -4.94
C ASN A 220 24.96 -7.56 -4.42
N VAL A 221 23.96 -8.43 -4.47
CA VAL A 221 22.61 -8.13 -3.97
C VAL A 221 22.61 -7.95 -2.46
N SER A 222 23.33 -8.78 -1.70
CA SER A 222 23.47 -8.66 -0.26
C SER A 222 24.07 -7.32 0.16
N ARG A 223 25.15 -6.88 -0.50
CA ARG A 223 25.74 -5.55 -0.28
C ARG A 223 24.78 -4.42 -0.62
N ALA A 224 24.05 -4.53 -1.73
CA ALA A 224 23.05 -3.54 -2.11
C ALA A 224 21.92 -3.44 -1.08
N LEU A 225 21.36 -4.57 -0.64
CA LEU A 225 20.30 -4.63 0.37
C LEU A 225 20.75 -4.07 1.71
N TYR A 226 21.98 -4.36 2.15
CA TYR A 226 22.55 -3.78 3.36
C TYR A 226 22.71 -2.26 3.25
N SER A 227 23.17 -1.77 2.10
CA SER A 227 23.26 -0.33 1.82
C SER A 227 21.89 0.33 1.86
N ILE A 228 20.90 -0.20 1.15
CA ILE A 228 19.51 0.29 1.14
C ILE A 228 18.95 0.36 2.56
N LYS A 229 19.10 -0.71 3.34
CA LYS A 229 18.71 -0.73 4.75
C LYS A 229 19.35 0.42 5.52
N LYS A 230 20.67 0.56 5.44
CA LYS A 230 21.41 1.59 6.19
C LYS A 230 20.97 3.00 5.81
N LEU A 231 20.80 3.27 4.51
CA LEU A 231 20.32 4.56 4.01
C LEU A 231 18.89 4.82 4.49
N LEU A 232 17.98 3.86 4.33
CA LEU A 232 16.58 4.01 4.70
C LEU A 232 16.40 4.20 6.20
N THR A 233 17.11 3.43 7.03
CA THR A 233 17.11 3.61 8.49
C THR A 233 17.62 4.99 8.89
N ARG A 234 18.75 5.45 8.34
CA ARG A 234 19.31 6.78 8.66
C ARG A 234 18.39 7.91 8.22
N TYR A 235 17.83 7.81 7.01
CA TYR A 235 16.89 8.78 6.46
C TYR A 235 15.61 8.85 7.29
N PHE A 236 15.05 7.71 7.68
CA PHE A 236 13.85 7.66 8.51
C PHE A 236 14.05 8.29 9.89
N ILE A 237 15.17 7.98 10.55
CA ILE A 237 15.53 8.63 11.83
C ILE A 237 15.66 10.15 11.64
N GLY A 238 16.28 10.58 10.54
CA GLY A 238 16.36 11.99 10.16
C GLY A 238 14.99 12.65 10.02
N ILE A 239 14.05 12.01 9.31
CA ILE A 239 12.68 12.51 9.14
C ILE A 239 11.99 12.62 10.49
N VAL A 240 12.05 11.60 11.34
CA VAL A 240 11.37 11.60 12.65
C VAL A 240 11.89 12.73 13.53
N ILE A 241 13.22 12.94 13.56
CA ILE A 241 13.82 14.05 14.31
C ILE A 241 13.37 15.38 13.72
N GLN A 242 13.48 15.54 12.40
CA GLN A 242 13.10 16.77 11.70
C GLN A 242 11.62 17.12 11.91
N SER A 243 10.72 16.15 11.73
CA SER A 243 9.27 16.35 11.91
C SER A 243 8.94 16.68 13.37
N THR A 244 9.62 16.04 14.32
CA THR A 244 9.44 16.37 15.76
C THR A 244 9.91 17.78 16.06
N CYS A 245 11.05 18.22 15.52
CA CYS A 245 11.54 19.58 15.69
C CYS A 245 10.58 20.61 15.09
N ILE A 246 10.10 20.37 13.87
CA ILE A 246 9.12 21.25 13.21
C ILE A 246 7.84 21.33 14.04
N MET A 247 7.31 20.18 14.49
CA MET A 247 6.13 20.11 15.35
C MET A 247 6.32 20.94 16.63
N ILE A 248 7.45 20.83 17.32
CA ILE A 248 7.73 21.59 18.54
C ILE A 248 7.80 23.10 18.25
N ILE A 249 8.54 23.51 17.20
CA ILE A 249 8.70 24.92 16.84
C ILE A 249 7.36 25.55 16.48
N ILE A 250 6.56 24.88 15.66
CA ILE A 250 5.23 25.37 15.25
C ILE A 250 4.29 25.43 16.47
N THR A 251 4.26 24.39 17.29
CA THR A 251 3.41 24.34 18.49
C THR A 251 3.73 25.51 19.43
N ILE A 252 5.01 25.75 19.71
CA ILE A 252 5.44 26.86 20.57
C ILE A 252 5.13 28.20 19.92
N GLY A 253 5.47 28.39 18.65
CA GLY A 253 5.24 29.66 17.93
C GLY A 253 3.76 30.06 17.89
N MET A 254 2.88 29.09 17.63
CA MET A 254 1.43 29.32 17.59
C MET A 254 0.85 29.56 19.00
N THR A 255 1.35 28.85 20.01
CA THR A 255 0.93 29.07 21.40
C THR A 255 1.30 30.48 21.88
N ILE A 256 2.49 30.96 21.51
CA ILE A 256 2.93 32.34 21.81
C ILE A 256 2.06 33.37 21.06
N ALA A 257 1.60 33.06 19.86
CA ALA A 257 0.69 33.92 19.08
C ALA A 257 -0.76 33.99 19.66
N GLY A 258 -1.04 33.28 20.76
CA GLY A 258 -2.34 33.29 21.43
C GLY A 258 -3.32 32.23 20.93
N ILE A 259 -2.86 31.28 20.12
CA ILE A 259 -3.67 30.12 19.73
C ILE A 259 -3.63 29.09 20.86
N ASP A 260 -4.78 28.46 21.15
CA ASP A 260 -4.86 27.42 22.16
C ASP A 260 -3.85 26.29 21.90
N PHE A 261 -3.18 25.82 22.97
CA PHE A 261 -2.13 24.81 22.87
C PHE A 261 -2.60 23.53 22.16
N GLN A 262 -3.85 23.10 22.35
CA GLN A 262 -4.38 21.92 21.68
C GLN A 262 -4.47 22.14 20.17
N GLN A 263 -4.89 23.33 19.74
CA GLN A 263 -4.97 23.66 18.31
C GLN A 263 -3.58 23.85 17.70
N ALA A 264 -2.67 24.50 18.42
CA ALA A 264 -1.28 24.69 18.01
C ALA A 264 -0.53 23.35 17.83
N LEU A 265 -0.70 22.42 18.78
CA LEU A 265 -0.08 21.09 18.74
C LEU A 265 -0.59 20.27 17.56
N VAL A 266 -1.89 20.35 17.29
CA VAL A 266 -2.50 19.67 16.16
C VAL A 266 -2.03 20.26 14.83
N MET A 267 -1.91 21.59 14.71
CA MET A 267 -1.35 22.23 13.52
C MET A 267 0.12 21.86 13.30
N GLY A 268 0.92 21.82 14.37
CA GLY A 268 2.32 21.37 14.30
C GLY A 268 2.47 19.88 13.94
N LEU A 269 1.46 19.05 14.18
CA LEU A 269 1.48 17.63 13.81
C LEU A 269 1.10 17.40 12.34
N ILE A 270 0.30 18.29 11.73
CA ILE A 270 -0.07 18.19 10.30
C ILE A 270 1.01 18.73 9.37
N LEU A 271 1.65 19.85 9.76
CA LEU A 271 2.64 20.60 8.96
C LEU A 271 4.03 19.97 9.02
#